data_AF-A0A1F3FHH4-F1
#
_entry.id   AF-A0A1F3FHH4-F1
#
_cell.length_a   1.000
_cell.length_b   1.000
_cell.length_c   1.000
_cell.angle_alpha   90.00
_cell.angle_beta   90.00
_cell.angle_gamma   90.00
#
_symmetry.space_group_name_H-M   'P 1'
#
loop_
_entity.id
_entity.type
_entity.pdbx_description
1 polymer ?
#
loop_
_entity_poly.entity_id
_entity_poly.type
_entity_poly.pdbx_seq_one_letter_code
_entity_poly.pdbx_strand_id
1 'polypeptide(L)' 'MEHTKVTNSIEEYKPITAKANIEFETFEQIDLIVATITSTEKVAKTKKLLKLTLNTGLDSRILFS' A
#
# COMPACT_ATOMS: atom_id res chain seq x y z
N MET A 1 3.70 34.86 12.32
CA MET A 1 4.53 33.65 12.48
C MET A 1 3.64 32.70 13.28
N GLU A 2 3.09 31.61 12.77
CA GLU A 2 3.63 30.60 11.88
C GLU A 2 2.52 30.01 10.98
N HIS A 3 2.90 29.70 9.74
CA HIS A 3 2.06 29.08 8.74
C HIS A 3 2.03 27.55 8.91
N THR A 4 0.95 26.93 8.40
CA THR A 4 0.88 25.55 7.85
C THR A 4 0.17 24.49 8.71
N LYS A 5 -1.16 24.50 8.66
CA LYS A 5 -1.94 23.24 8.65
C LYS A 5 -2.68 23.13 7.30
N VAL A 6 -1.90 23.17 6.22
CA VAL A 6 -2.39 23.02 4.85
C VAL A 6 -2.48 21.52 4.54
N THR A 7 -3.69 21.12 4.13
CA THR A 7 -4.03 19.93 3.34
C THR A 7 -3.73 18.56 3.94
N ASN A 8 -4.65 18.08 4.77
CA ASN A 8 -5.10 16.71 4.61
C ASN A 8 -6.63 16.75 4.71
N SER A 9 -7.27 17.24 3.64
CA SER A 9 -8.70 17.10 3.46
C SER A 9 -8.98 15.60 3.49
N ILE A 10 -9.65 15.16 4.54
CA ILE A 10 -10.38 13.90 4.54
C ILE A 10 -11.41 14.03 3.41
N GLU A 11 -11.07 13.55 2.22
CA GLU A 11 -12.06 13.37 1.18
C GLU A 11 -13.16 12.50 1.78
N GLU A 12 -14.39 13.01 1.82
CA GLU A 12 -15.54 12.25 2.28
C GLU A 12 -15.58 10.93 1.51
N TYR A 13 -15.34 9.84 2.22
CA TYR A 13 -15.37 8.51 1.63
C TYR A 13 -16.79 8.22 1.17
N LYS A 14 -17.06 8.43 -0.13
CA LYS A 14 -18.28 7.97 -0.77
C LYS A 14 -18.15 6.46 -0.96
N PRO A 15 -18.98 5.64 -0.29
CA PRO A 15 -18.92 4.20 -0.48
C PRO A 15 -19.20 3.88 -1.94
N ILE A 16 -18.18 3.35 -2.61
CA ILE A 16 -18.31 2.83 -3.96
C ILE A 16 -19.12 1.54 -3.92
N THR A 17 -19.97 1.33 -4.92
CA THR A 17 -20.68 0.06 -5.12
C THR A 17 -19.68 -1.10 -5.09
N ALA A 18 -20.01 -2.13 -4.32
CA ALA A 18 -19.18 -3.33 -4.24
C ALA A 18 -18.95 -3.92 -5.64
N LYS A 19 -17.74 -4.41 -5.89
CA LYS A 19 -17.45 -5.13 -7.13
C LYS A 19 -18.29 -6.41 -7.17
N ALA A 20 -18.59 -6.88 -8.39
CA ALA A 20 -19.24 -8.18 -8.57
C ALA A 20 -18.37 -9.30 -7.96
N ASN A 21 -19.04 -10.37 -7.52
CA ASN A 21 -18.35 -11.57 -7.04
C ASN A 21 -17.49 -12.17 -8.17
N ILE A 22 -16.38 -12.77 -7.78
CA ILE A 22 -15.51 -13.55 -8.66
C ILE A 22 -15.62 -15.03 -8.30
N GLU A 23 -15.39 -15.89 -9.29
CA GLU A 23 -15.32 -17.33 -9.08
C GLU A 23 -14.04 -17.71 -8.30
N PHE A 24 -14.09 -18.85 -7.61
CA PHE A 24 -13.01 -19.30 -6.75
C PHE A 24 -11.70 -19.54 -7.52
N GLU A 25 -11.77 -20.10 -8.73
CA GLU A 25 -10.62 -20.35 -9.59
C GLU A 25 -9.91 -19.05 -10.01
N THR A 26 -10.63 -17.93 -10.07
CA THR A 26 -10.03 -16.62 -10.34
C THR A 26 -9.28 -16.10 -9.12
N PHE A 27 -9.79 -16.38 -7.92
CA PHE A 27 -9.16 -16.00 -6.67
C PHE A 27 -7.85 -16.79 -6.42
N GLU A 28 -7.82 -18.08 -6.73
CA GLU A 28 -6.64 -18.93 -6.56
C GLU A 28 -5.44 -18.52 -7.42
N GLN A 29 -5.67 -17.83 -8.54
CA GLN A 29 -4.60 -17.31 -9.40
C GLN A 29 -3.85 -16.13 -8.77
N ILE A 30 -4.34 -15.55 -7.67
CA ILE A 30 -3.70 -14.45 -6.97
C ILE A 30 -2.56 -14.98 -6.08
N ASP A 31 -1.34 -14.59 -6.39
CA ASP A 31 -0.14 -14.92 -5.59
C ASP A 31 -0.10 -14.12 -4.27
N LEU A 32 -0.85 -14.58 -3.26
CA LEU A 32 -0.89 -14.02 -1.91
C LEU A 32 0.11 -14.73 -1.00
N ILE A 33 1.13 -14.01 -0.55
CA ILE A 33 2.16 -14.52 0.36
C ILE A 33 2.29 -13.66 1.61
N VAL A 34 2.75 -14.27 2.70
CA VAL A 34 3.14 -13.57 3.92
C VAL A 34 4.63 -13.25 3.84
N ALA A 35 4.99 -11.98 4.03
CA ALA A 35 6.37 -11.53 4.04
C ALA A 35 6.63 -10.62 5.25
N THR A 36 7.88 -10.61 5.73
CA THR A 36 8.31 -9.76 6.82
C THR A 36 8.93 -8.47 6.28
N ILE A 37 8.49 -7.31 6.76
CA ILE A 37 9.13 -6.04 6.43
C ILE A 37 10.48 -5.97 7.14
N THR A 38 11.56 -5.81 6.39
CA THR A 38 12.93 -5.73 6.92
C THR A 38 13.47 -4.31 6.96
N SER A 39 13.00 -3.43 6.08
CA SER A 39 13.40 -2.01 6.07
C SER A 39 12.32 -1.14 5.47
N THR A 40 12.25 0.10 5.94
CA THR A 40 11.33 1.12 5.45
C THR A 40 12.08 2.43 5.24
N GLU A 41 12.03 3.00 4.03
CA GLU A 41 12.66 4.27 3.70
C GLU A 41 11.63 5.25 3.15
N LYS A 42 11.70 6.52 3.58
CA LYS A 42 10.88 7.57 3.00
C LYS A 42 11.46 7.99 1.66
N VAL A 43 10.67 7.90 0.60
CA VAL A 43 11.13 8.29 -0.73
C VAL A 43 11.28 9.81 -0.76
N ALA A 44 12.51 10.28 -1.00
CA ALA A 44 12.81 11.69 -1.12
C ALA A 44 11.93 12.34 -2.20
N LYS A 45 11.52 13.59 -1.96
CA LYS A 45 10.64 14.38 -2.85
C LYS A 45 9.17 13.94 -2.92
N THR A 46 8.74 13.01 -2.06
CA THR A 46 7.33 12.65 -1.92
C THR A 46 6.90 12.74 -0.45
N LYS A 47 5.65 13.14 -0.19
CA LYS A 47 5.09 13.18 1.16
C LYS A 47 4.34 11.91 1.56
N LYS A 48 3.97 11.08 0.58
CA LYS A 48 3.05 9.95 0.76
C LYS A 48 3.64 8.57 0.42
N LEU A 49 4.76 8.50 -0.31
CA LEU A 49 5.37 7.22 -0.68
C LEU A 49 6.40 6.75 0.35
N LEU A 50 6.25 5.50 0.79
CA LEU A 50 7.25 4.77 1.56
C LEU A 50 7.74 3.58 0.73
N LYS A 51 9.04 3.36 0.72
CA LYS A 51 9.68 2.18 0.15
C LYS A 51 9.80 1.12 1.24
N LEU A 52 9.18 -0.03 1.03
CA LEU A 52 9.21 -1.17 1.95
C LEU A 52 10.04 -2.29 1.32
N THR A 53 11.05 -2.76 2.04
CA THR A 53 11.78 -3.98 1.69
C THR A 53 11.17 -5.14 2.46
N LEU A 54 10.75 -6.17 1.74
CA LEU A 54 10.06 -7.35 2.25
C LEU A 54 10.97 -8.56 2.09
N ASN A 55 11.05 -9.41 3.10
CA ASN A 55 11.69 -10.72 3.04
C ASN A 55 10.59 -11.80 3.07
N THR A 56 10.53 -12.60 2.02
CA THR A 56 9.54 -13.68 1.84
C THR A 56 10.00 -15.01 2.43
N GLY A 57 11.20 -15.08 3.02
CA GLY A 57 11.89 -16.29 3.45
C GLY A 57 12.72 -16.95 2.35
N LEU A 58 12.39 -16.70 1.09
CA LEU A 58 13.09 -17.22 -0.10
C LEU A 58 13.80 -16.11 -0.87
N ASP A 59 13.19 -14.94 -0.94
CA ASP A 59 13.64 -13.80 -1.73
C ASP A 59 13.33 -12.47 -1.02
N SER A 60 13.86 -11.38 -1.59
CA SER A 60 13.62 -10.02 -1.12
C SER A 60 12.89 -9.22 -2.19
N ARG A 61 11.78 -8.60 -1.81
CA ARG A 61 10.94 -7.79 -2.71
C ARG A 61 10.83 -6.36 -2.22
N ILE A 62 10.66 -5.43 -3.16
CA ILE A 62 10.48 -4.01 -2.84
C ILE A 62 9.08 -3.59 -3.26
N LEU A 63 8.34 -3.01 -2.32
CA LEU A 63 7.00 -2.46 -2.52
C LEU A 63 7.02 -0.96 -2.21
N PHE A 64 6.19 -0.19 -2.91
CA PHE A 64 5.90 1.20 -2.56
C PHE A 64 4.46 1.30 -2.07
N SER A 65 4.28 1.87 -0.88
CA SER A 65 2.96 2.20 -0.33
C SER A 65 2.56 3.62 -0.69
#